data_AF-A0A7K6R275-F1
#
_entry.id   AF-A0A7K6R275-F1
#
_cell.length_a   1.000
_cell.length_b   1.000
_cell.length_c   1.000
_cell.angle_alpha   90.00
_cell.angle_beta   90.00
_cell.angle_gamma   90.00
#
_symmetry.space_group_name_H-M   'P 1'
#
loop_
_entity.id
_entity.type
_entity.pdbx_description
1 polymer ?
#
loop_
_entity_poly.entity_id
_entity_poly.type
_entity_poly.pdbx_seq_one_letter_code
_entity_poly.pdbx_strand_id
1 'polypeptide(L)'
;PDKVRKVSPWQYLGLKITKCTVTPQSLVINDNPRTPQELQLCGSISWVRPRLGISTEDLTPLFNLLRGSNDLTSPRSLTEEARASVRKVQETLSSRQAHRSSHTATPNLPFPLAILRQVPHLHVLLCQWDDRQKDPLIIIEWVFLPHQSSKSIRTPQELMAQLIMKARACLRTLAGCDLSCIYLPVISDSLEHLLQNNVNLQYALDSYPGRMSVQYPKHKLFNSVYKLIPKHIQSLKLLKALTVFTDGSVKSHKSVMTWRNPQMQKWQSDVEVVHGSPQVAELAAAVRAFERYKEPFKLITDSAYV
;
A
#
# COMPACT_ATOMS: atom_id res chain seq x y z
N PRO A 1 17.21 1.82 42.26
CA PRO A 1 18.51 1.97 41.55
C PRO A 1 18.77 0.87 40.51
N ASP A 2 18.39 -0.37 40.81
CA ASP A 2 18.76 -1.57 40.01
C ASP A 2 18.07 -1.71 38.64
N LYS A 3 17.02 -0.93 38.39
CA LYS A 3 16.32 -0.89 37.09
C LYS A 3 16.92 0.12 36.11
N VAL A 4 17.89 0.94 36.53
CA VAL A 4 18.50 1.98 35.69
C VAL A 4 19.65 1.37 34.88
N ARG A 5 19.47 1.27 33.57
CA ARG A 5 20.52 0.82 32.65
C ARG A 5 21.25 2.02 32.05
N LYS A 6 22.49 2.26 32.50
CA LYS A 6 23.33 3.36 32.00
C LYS A 6 24.16 3.00 30.77
N VAL A 7 24.31 1.71 30.47
CA VAL A 7 25.22 1.22 29.42
C VAL A 7 24.44 0.39 28.39
N SER A 8 24.82 0.54 27.11
CA SER A 8 24.28 -0.27 26.01
C SER A 8 24.66 -1.75 26.18
N PRO A 9 23.77 -2.71 25.85
CA PRO A 9 22.46 -2.52 25.21
C PRO A 9 21.33 -2.15 26.18
N TRP A 10 20.55 -1.14 25.81
CA TRP A 10 19.37 -0.72 26.56
C TRP A 10 18.17 -1.59 26.21
N GLN A 11 17.37 -1.92 27.22
CA GLN A 11 16.10 -2.64 27.05
C GLN A 11 14.95 -1.70 27.38
N TYR A 12 14.08 -1.45 26.39
CA TYR A 12 12.98 -0.51 26.55
C TYR A 12 11.80 -0.91 25.66
N LEU A 13 10.59 -0.99 26.23
CA LEU A 13 9.33 -1.33 25.52
C LEU A 13 9.45 -2.56 24.59
N GLY A 14 10.09 -3.64 25.05
CA GLY A 14 10.27 -4.85 24.26
C GLY A 14 11.32 -4.75 23.14
N LEU A 15 12.15 -3.70 23.14
CA LEU A 15 13.25 -3.50 22.18
C LEU A 15 14.61 -3.59 22.88
N LYS A 16 15.61 -4.07 22.14
CA LYS A 16 17.04 -4.00 22.47
C LYS A 16 17.66 -2.90 21.61
N ILE A 17 18.13 -1.85 22.25
CA ILE A 17 18.66 -0.64 21.61
C ILE A 17 20.17 -0.61 21.87
N THR A 18 20.95 -0.46 20.80
CA THR A 18 22.38 -0.21 20.87
C THR A 18 22.69 1.23 20.45
N LYS A 19 23.98 1.59 20.36
CA LYS A 19 24.38 2.89 19.83
C LYS A 19 23.89 3.12 18.40
N CYS A 20 23.82 2.08 17.58
CA CYS A 20 23.56 2.18 16.14
C CYS A 20 22.30 1.43 15.68
N THR A 21 21.79 0.49 16.45
CA THR A 21 20.75 -0.45 16.01
C THR A 21 19.62 -0.59 17.01
N VAL A 22 18.44 -0.93 16.49
CA VAL A 22 17.25 -1.26 17.26
C VAL A 22 16.73 -2.61 16.78
N THR A 23 16.70 -3.59 17.67
CA THR A 23 16.14 -4.92 17.41
C THR A 23 15.04 -5.24 18.39
N PRO A 24 14.07 -6.10 18.03
CA PRO A 24 13.16 -6.66 19.02
C PRO A 24 13.91 -7.43 20.11
N GLN A 25 13.36 -7.46 21.32
CA GLN A 25 13.74 -8.46 22.31
C GLN A 25 13.27 -9.84 21.83
N SER A 26 13.93 -10.90 22.32
CA SER A 26 13.65 -12.28 21.93
C SER A 26 12.14 -12.55 21.95
N LEU A 27 11.57 -12.76 20.76
CA LEU A 27 10.17 -13.00 20.55
C LEU A 27 10.04 -14.48 20.18
N VAL A 28 9.61 -15.29 21.15
CA VAL A 28 9.43 -16.72 20.94
C VAL A 28 8.15 -16.90 20.13
N ILE A 29 8.31 -17.35 18.89
CA ILE A 29 7.20 -17.68 18.02
C ILE A 29 6.86 -19.14 18.22
N ASN A 30 5.61 -19.42 18.61
CA ASN A 30 5.08 -20.79 18.63
C ASN A 30 4.85 -21.26 17.19
N ASP A 31 5.50 -22.36 16.81
CA ASP A 31 5.43 -22.93 15.46
C ASP A 31 4.16 -23.77 15.23
N ASN A 32 3.41 -24.08 16.29
CA ASN A 32 2.20 -24.88 16.21
C ASN A 32 1.10 -24.41 17.18
N PRO A 33 0.61 -23.17 17.05
CA PRO A 33 -0.50 -22.65 17.85
C PRO A 33 -1.78 -23.43 17.54
N ARG A 34 -2.46 -23.89 18.59
CA ARG A 34 -3.70 -24.69 18.53
C ARG A 34 -4.95 -23.87 18.82
N THR A 35 -4.80 -22.67 19.33
CA THR A 35 -5.92 -21.77 19.70
C THR A 35 -5.69 -20.35 19.16
N PRO A 36 -6.75 -19.55 18.95
CA PRO A 36 -6.65 -18.13 18.64
C PRO A 36 -5.86 -17.33 19.68
N GLN A 37 -5.91 -17.73 20.96
CA GLN A 37 -5.12 -17.12 22.03
C GLN A 37 -3.62 -17.33 21.81
N GLU A 38 -3.19 -18.48 21.31
CA GLU A 38 -1.79 -18.74 20.96
C GLU A 38 -1.36 -17.97 19.69
N LEU A 39 -2.32 -17.57 18.85
CA LEU A 39 -2.11 -16.66 17.71
C LEU A 39 -2.06 -15.17 18.11
N GLN A 40 -2.24 -14.83 19.40
CA GLN A 40 -2.13 -13.45 19.92
C GLN A 40 -0.72 -12.85 19.72
N LEU A 41 0.27 -13.71 19.41
CA LEU A 41 1.58 -13.35 18.86
C LEU A 41 1.51 -12.40 17.65
N CYS A 42 0.40 -12.41 16.88
CA CYS A 42 0.15 -11.47 15.80
C CYS A 42 0.23 -9.99 16.27
N GLY A 43 -0.15 -9.70 17.52
CA GLY A 43 0.00 -8.37 18.11
C GLY A 43 1.48 -8.00 18.30
N SER A 44 2.27 -8.92 18.85
CA SER A 44 3.72 -8.72 19.04
C SER A 44 4.47 -8.61 17.72
N ILE A 45 4.10 -9.39 16.70
CA ILE A 45 4.67 -9.29 15.34
C ILE A 45 4.29 -7.95 14.70
N SER A 46 3.04 -7.52 14.88
CA SER A 46 2.56 -6.22 14.38
C SER A 46 3.31 -5.03 15.00
N TRP A 47 3.76 -5.16 16.25
CA TRP A 47 4.56 -4.14 16.94
C TRP A 47 5.98 -3.98 16.36
N VAL A 48 6.61 -5.08 15.97
CA VAL A 48 8.01 -5.09 15.47
C VAL A 48 8.10 -4.88 13.96
N ARG A 49 7.00 -5.11 13.25
CA ARG A 49 6.88 -5.01 11.80
C ARG A 49 7.47 -3.73 11.19
N PRO A 50 7.20 -2.51 11.71
CA PRO A 50 7.77 -1.29 11.14
C PRO A 50 9.30 -1.25 11.19
N ARG A 51 9.95 -1.95 12.12
CA ARG A 51 11.42 -1.98 12.21
C ARG A 51 12.06 -3.01 11.28
N LEU A 52 11.33 -4.07 10.95
CA LEU A 52 11.89 -5.22 10.24
C LEU A 52 11.44 -5.34 8.78
N GLY A 53 10.46 -4.53 8.36
CA GLY A 53 9.97 -4.58 6.99
C GLY A 53 9.18 -5.86 6.70
N ILE A 54 8.45 -6.37 7.69
CA ILE A 54 7.51 -7.49 7.52
C ILE A 54 6.27 -6.93 6.81
N SER A 55 5.86 -7.45 5.66
CA SER A 55 4.74 -6.86 4.91
C SER A 55 3.37 -7.27 5.48
N THR A 56 2.28 -6.67 4.96
CA THR A 56 0.94 -7.12 5.35
C THR A 56 0.69 -8.49 4.74
N GLU A 57 1.21 -8.74 3.54
CA GLU A 57 1.09 -10.05 2.86
C GLU A 57 1.74 -11.14 3.69
N ASP A 58 2.93 -10.86 4.23
CA ASP A 58 3.65 -11.80 5.10
C ASP A 58 2.83 -12.21 6.34
N LEU A 59 1.85 -11.40 6.75
CA LEU A 59 1.00 -11.65 7.90
C LEU A 59 -0.45 -11.99 7.54
N THR A 60 -0.87 -11.80 6.29
CA THR A 60 -2.25 -12.05 5.86
C THR A 60 -2.72 -13.46 6.17
N PRO A 61 -1.92 -14.53 5.90
CA PRO A 61 -2.33 -15.88 6.27
C PRO A 61 -2.58 -16.05 7.77
N LEU A 62 -1.81 -15.38 8.62
CA LEU A 62 -2.00 -15.39 10.08
C LEU A 62 -3.27 -14.63 10.49
N PHE A 63 -3.50 -13.45 9.91
CA PHE A 63 -4.71 -12.68 10.19
C PHE A 63 -5.99 -13.38 9.73
N ASN A 64 -5.92 -14.16 8.65
CA ASN A 64 -7.07 -14.94 8.19
C ASN A 64 -7.48 -16.03 9.19
N LEU A 65 -6.53 -16.62 9.93
CA LEU A 65 -6.83 -17.59 10.98
C LEU A 65 -7.58 -16.98 12.18
N LEU A 66 -7.40 -15.68 12.41
CA LEU A 66 -8.11 -14.93 13.45
C LEU A 66 -9.55 -14.55 13.04
N ARG A 67 -9.94 -14.75 11.77
CA ARG A 67 -11.32 -14.49 11.33
C ARG A 67 -12.25 -15.64 11.74
N GLY A 68 -13.49 -15.31 12.07
CA GLY A 68 -14.54 -16.27 12.42
C GLY A 68 -15.02 -16.13 13.86
N SER A 69 -15.18 -17.26 14.57
CA SER A 69 -15.70 -17.28 15.94
C SER A 69 -14.85 -16.42 16.90
N ASN A 70 -15.53 -15.64 17.74
CA ASN A 70 -14.90 -14.86 18.81
C ASN A 70 -14.45 -15.72 20.00
N ASP A 71 -14.71 -17.04 19.97
CA ASP A 71 -14.26 -17.97 21.00
C ASP A 71 -12.74 -18.21 20.92
N LEU A 72 -12.04 -17.71 21.93
CA LEU A 72 -10.58 -17.80 22.09
C LEU A 72 -10.08 -19.23 22.31
N THR A 73 -10.97 -20.16 22.67
CA THR A 73 -10.65 -21.57 22.94
C THR A 73 -10.97 -22.49 21.77
N SER A 74 -11.62 -21.96 20.73
CA SER A 74 -11.94 -22.74 19.53
C SER A 74 -10.66 -23.31 18.91
N PRO A 75 -10.62 -24.61 18.55
CA PRO A 75 -9.42 -25.20 17.97
C PRO A 75 -9.15 -24.59 16.60
N ARG A 76 -7.90 -24.20 16.37
CA ARG A 76 -7.41 -23.74 15.07
C ARG A 76 -6.20 -24.57 14.67
N SER A 77 -6.14 -24.93 13.40
CA SER A 77 -4.96 -25.52 12.80
C SER A 77 -4.29 -24.52 11.88
N LEU A 78 -2.96 -24.43 11.94
CA LEU A 78 -2.21 -23.65 10.95
C LEU A 78 -2.37 -24.27 9.57
N THR A 79 -2.81 -23.48 8.61
CA THR A 79 -2.68 -23.80 7.19
C THR A 79 -1.20 -23.80 6.80
N GLU A 80 -0.85 -24.45 5.68
CA GLU A 80 0.55 -24.45 5.22
C GLU A 80 1.04 -23.04 4.88
N GLU A 81 0.17 -22.18 4.34
CA GLU A 81 0.46 -20.75 4.11
C GLU A 81 0.79 -20.00 5.40
N ALA A 82 0.05 -20.28 6.48
CA ALA A 82 0.30 -19.67 7.78
C ALA A 82 1.61 -20.17 8.40
N ARG A 83 1.96 -21.45 8.23
CA ARG A 83 3.27 -21.97 8.66
C ARG A 83 4.43 -21.33 7.89
N ALA A 84 4.28 -21.16 6.57
CA ALA A 84 5.28 -20.47 5.76
C ALA A 84 5.45 -19.01 6.20
N SER A 85 4.35 -18.34 6.56
CA SER A 85 4.34 -16.98 7.10
C SER A 85 5.08 -16.89 8.43
N VAL A 86 4.84 -17.82 9.36
CA VAL A 86 5.57 -17.92 10.64
C VAL A 86 7.08 -18.06 10.41
N ARG A 87 7.50 -19.02 9.58
CA ARG A 87 8.92 -19.25 9.27
C ARG A 87 9.58 -18.00 8.71
N LYS A 88 8.93 -17.34 7.75
CA LYS A 88 9.42 -16.08 7.16
C LYS A 88 9.58 -14.97 8.20
N VAL A 89 8.64 -14.85 9.14
CA VAL A 89 8.73 -13.87 10.23
C VAL A 89 9.90 -14.20 11.17
N GLN A 90 10.09 -15.47 11.53
CA GLN A 90 11.22 -15.92 12.37
C GLN A 90 12.58 -15.65 11.70
N GLU A 91 12.71 -15.98 10.41
CA GLU A 91 13.90 -15.68 9.61
C GLU A 91 14.15 -14.16 9.58
N THR A 92 13.10 -13.37 9.41
CA THR A 92 13.19 -11.91 9.35
C THR A 92 13.60 -11.31 10.71
N LEU A 93 13.06 -11.85 11.81
CA LEU A 93 13.44 -11.46 13.18
C LEU A 93 14.92 -11.77 13.48
N SER A 94 15.44 -12.85 12.90
CA SER A 94 16.82 -13.29 13.12
C SER A 94 17.83 -12.57 12.23
N SER A 95 17.42 -12.16 11.02
CA SER A 95 18.33 -11.63 10.00
C SER A 95 18.28 -10.11 9.81
N ARG A 96 17.23 -9.43 10.29
CA ARG A 96 17.04 -7.99 10.05
C ARG A 96 17.09 -7.17 11.33
N GLN A 97 17.43 -5.90 11.15
CA GLN A 97 17.45 -4.89 12.21
C GLN A 97 17.07 -3.53 11.64
N ALA A 98 16.51 -2.67 12.49
CA ALA A 98 16.41 -1.25 12.21
C ALA A 98 17.67 -0.54 12.71
N HIS A 99 17.93 0.63 12.14
CA HIS A 99 19.02 1.50 12.56
C HIS A 99 18.47 2.64 13.41
N ARG A 100 19.31 3.10 14.33
CA ARG A 100 19.05 4.35 15.04
C ARG A 100 19.44 5.51 14.13
N SER A 101 18.69 6.61 14.18
CA SER A 101 19.09 7.85 13.53
C SER A 101 20.53 8.20 13.91
N SER A 102 21.35 8.50 12.91
CA SER A 102 22.77 8.82 13.14
C SER A 102 22.86 10.12 13.95
N HIS A 103 23.19 10.01 15.23
CA HIS A 103 23.53 11.15 16.09
C HIS A 103 25.03 11.32 16.26
N THR A 104 25.86 10.39 15.76
CA THR A 104 27.24 10.23 16.21
C THR A 104 28.33 10.53 15.17
N ALA A 105 28.01 10.70 13.88
CA ALA A 105 29.03 11.01 12.85
C ALA A 105 28.66 12.16 11.90
N THR A 106 27.37 12.41 11.69
CA THR A 106 26.87 13.50 10.84
C THR A 106 25.57 14.02 11.44
N PRO A 107 25.59 15.11 12.22
CA PRO A 107 24.36 15.69 12.73
C PRO A 107 23.47 16.11 11.54
N ASN A 108 22.19 15.76 11.62
CA ASN A 108 21.14 16.17 10.67
C ASN A 108 21.20 15.53 9.27
N LEU A 109 21.50 14.23 9.17
CA LEU A 109 21.23 13.53 7.91
C LEU A 109 19.75 13.69 7.52
N PRO A 110 19.47 14.05 6.26
CA PRO A 110 18.10 14.24 5.78
C PRO A 110 17.31 12.93 5.83
N PHE A 111 16.00 13.03 6.03
CA PHE A 111 15.08 11.89 6.01
C PHE A 111 14.34 11.83 4.67
N PRO A 112 14.83 11.07 3.67
CA PRO A 112 14.03 10.73 2.51
C PRO A 112 12.98 9.67 2.81
N LEU A 113 11.89 9.71 2.03
CA LEU A 113 10.90 8.65 1.93
C LEU A 113 11.01 7.97 0.57
N ALA A 114 11.13 6.65 0.54
CA ALA A 114 11.06 5.87 -0.69
C ALA A 114 9.76 5.05 -0.72
N ILE A 115 8.89 5.31 -1.70
CA ILE A 115 7.71 4.48 -1.92
C ILE A 115 8.11 3.26 -2.77
N LEU A 116 7.70 2.07 -2.35
CA LEU A 116 8.16 0.78 -2.89
C LEU A 116 6.99 -0.12 -3.30
N ARG A 117 7.31 -1.06 -4.21
CA ARG A 117 6.44 -2.12 -4.76
C ARG A 117 5.25 -1.61 -5.61
N GLN A 118 4.39 -2.53 -6.03
CA GLN A 118 3.17 -2.29 -6.79
C GLN A 118 1.94 -2.51 -5.90
N VAL A 119 0.81 -1.90 -6.28
CA VAL A 119 -0.52 -2.18 -5.72
C VAL A 119 -0.87 -3.66 -5.83
N PRO A 120 -1.51 -4.26 -4.80
CA PRO A 120 -2.03 -3.64 -3.59
C PRO A 120 -1.02 -3.54 -2.42
N HIS A 121 0.26 -3.81 -2.66
CA HIS A 121 1.27 -4.03 -1.62
C HIS A 121 2.25 -2.87 -1.45
N LEU A 122 1.80 -1.67 -1.85
CA LEU A 122 2.53 -0.43 -1.65
C LEU A 122 2.87 -0.23 -0.17
N HIS A 123 4.12 0.11 0.08
CA HIS A 123 4.62 0.53 1.37
C HIS A 123 5.77 1.50 1.16
N VAL A 124 6.21 2.13 2.23
CA VAL A 124 7.25 3.15 2.15
C VAL A 124 8.34 2.87 3.16
N LEU A 125 9.54 3.26 2.79
CA LEU A 125 10.74 3.17 3.60
C LEU A 125 11.16 4.58 4.00
N LEU A 126 11.08 4.87 5.29
CA LEU A 126 11.73 6.02 5.91
C LEU A 126 13.18 5.64 6.21
N CYS A 127 14.12 6.34 5.60
CA CYS A 127 15.53 6.05 5.73
C CYS A 127 16.37 7.32 5.86
N GLN A 128 17.65 7.13 6.15
CA GLN A 128 18.71 8.11 5.95
C GLN A 128 19.77 7.51 5.02
N TRP A 129 20.59 8.38 4.44
CA TRP A 129 21.65 7.99 3.52
C TRP A 129 22.99 8.51 4.03
N ASP A 130 23.96 7.62 4.22
CA ASP A 130 25.29 7.94 4.76
C ASP A 130 26.38 7.26 3.92
N ASP A 131 26.91 7.98 2.93
CA ASP A 131 27.92 7.47 1.98
C ASP A 131 29.25 7.05 2.63
N ARG A 132 29.43 7.33 3.93
CA ARG A 132 30.61 6.91 4.69
C ARG A 132 30.54 5.44 5.12
N GLN A 133 29.35 4.85 5.11
CA GLN A 133 29.13 3.46 5.50
C GLN A 133 29.27 2.52 4.30
N LYS A 134 29.70 1.28 4.56
CA LYS A 134 29.80 0.23 3.53
C LYS A 134 28.46 -0.04 2.86
N ASP A 135 27.38 -0.05 3.64
CA ASP A 135 26.01 0.03 3.15
C ASP A 135 25.47 1.41 3.52
N PRO A 136 25.27 2.32 2.55
CA PRO A 136 24.92 3.70 2.85
C PRO A 136 23.47 3.86 3.33
N LEU A 137 22.63 2.84 3.18
CA LEU A 137 21.22 2.92 3.52
C LEU A 137 20.98 2.63 5.01
N ILE A 138 20.59 3.67 5.75
CA ILE A 138 20.18 3.58 7.14
C ILE A 138 18.65 3.46 7.19
N ILE A 139 18.15 2.25 7.43
CA ILE A 139 16.71 2.00 7.57
C ILE A 139 16.22 2.49 8.94
N ILE A 140 15.32 3.47 8.94
CA ILE A 140 14.71 4.01 10.17
C ILE A 140 13.40 3.26 10.46
N GLU A 141 12.46 3.30 9.53
CA GLU A 141 11.15 2.66 9.69
C GLU A 141 10.49 2.32 8.36
N TRP A 142 9.78 1.20 8.32
CA TRP A 142 8.88 0.79 7.25
C TRP A 142 7.46 1.19 7.61
N VAL A 143 6.80 1.95 6.75
CA VAL A 143 5.42 2.40 6.96
C VAL A 143 4.51 1.70 5.95
N PHE A 144 3.43 1.12 6.50
CA PHE A 144 2.52 0.27 5.75
C PHE A 144 1.09 0.78 5.79
N LEU A 145 0.32 0.41 4.75
CA LEU A 145 -1.12 0.59 4.72
C LEU A 145 -1.82 -0.29 5.77
N PRO A 146 -2.99 0.14 6.29
CA PRO A 146 -3.81 -0.69 7.16
C PRO A 146 -4.19 -2.02 6.49
N HIS A 147 -4.31 -3.09 7.28
CA HIS A 147 -4.75 -4.39 6.77
C HIS A 147 -6.22 -4.37 6.30
N GLN A 148 -7.10 -3.71 7.07
CA GLN A 148 -8.51 -3.58 6.73
C GLN A 148 -8.74 -2.30 5.93
N SER A 149 -9.51 -2.43 4.86
CA SER A 149 -9.90 -1.31 4.00
C SER A 149 -11.31 -0.82 4.34
N SER A 150 -11.48 0.49 4.49
CA SER A 150 -12.82 1.10 4.55
C SER A 150 -13.48 1.26 3.17
N LYS A 151 -12.71 1.11 2.08
CA LYS A 151 -13.19 1.22 0.68
C LYS A 151 -12.85 -0.03 -0.13
N SER A 152 -13.78 -0.45 -0.97
CA SER A 152 -13.63 -1.63 -1.85
C SER A 152 -12.73 -1.38 -3.06
N ILE A 153 -12.75 -0.16 -3.63
CA ILE A 153 -11.94 0.23 -4.79
C ILE A 153 -11.05 1.40 -4.38
N ARG A 154 -9.74 1.30 -4.68
CA ARG A 154 -8.76 2.36 -4.41
C ARG A 154 -7.77 2.46 -5.55
N THR A 155 -7.40 3.68 -5.90
CA THR A 155 -6.38 3.94 -6.92
C THR A 155 -4.97 3.84 -6.32
N PRO A 156 -3.94 3.46 -7.09
CA PRO A 156 -2.55 3.53 -6.63
C PRO A 156 -2.15 4.89 -6.04
N GLN A 157 -2.67 5.97 -6.63
CA GLN A 157 -2.41 7.34 -6.21
C GLN A 157 -2.98 7.65 -4.83
N GLU A 158 -4.20 7.19 -4.54
CA GLU A 158 -4.80 7.29 -3.20
C GLU A 158 -3.98 6.55 -2.14
N LEU A 159 -3.49 5.36 -2.48
CA LEU A 159 -2.66 4.56 -1.57
C LEU A 159 -1.31 5.24 -1.30
N MET A 160 -0.69 5.83 -2.32
CA MET A 160 0.52 6.64 -2.16
C MET A 160 0.26 7.85 -1.25
N ALA A 161 -0.82 8.60 -1.48
CA ALA A 161 -1.20 9.74 -0.65
C ALA A 161 -1.35 9.35 0.84
N GLN A 162 -2.04 8.25 1.12
CA GLN A 162 -2.20 7.74 2.50
C GLN A 162 -0.85 7.40 3.15
N LEU A 163 0.04 6.76 2.40
CA LEU A 163 1.38 6.40 2.89
C LEU A 163 2.24 7.64 3.16
N ILE A 164 2.19 8.64 2.27
CA ILE A 164 2.92 9.92 2.45
C ILE A 164 2.44 10.61 3.72
N MET A 165 1.12 10.78 3.90
CA MET A 165 0.57 11.40 5.10
C MET A 165 0.99 10.66 6.38
N LYS A 166 0.91 9.33 6.38
CA LYS A 166 1.30 8.50 7.52
C LYS A 166 2.79 8.61 7.82
N ALA A 167 3.65 8.61 6.80
CA ALA A 167 5.08 8.74 6.97
C ALA A 167 5.50 10.13 7.47
N ARG A 168 4.87 11.20 6.97
CA ARG A 168 5.09 12.58 7.48
C ARG A 168 4.69 12.70 8.95
N ALA A 169 3.52 12.19 9.32
CA ALA A 169 3.07 12.19 10.71
C ALA A 169 4.00 11.37 11.63
N CYS A 170 4.45 10.20 11.16
CA CYS A 170 5.41 9.36 11.85
C CYS A 170 6.73 10.10 12.08
N LEU A 171 7.32 10.69 11.03
CA LEU A 171 8.59 11.40 11.15
C LEU A 171 8.49 12.63 12.07
N ARG A 172 7.41 13.42 11.99
CA ARG A 172 7.21 14.55 12.90
C ARG A 172 7.15 14.11 14.36
N THR A 173 6.53 12.96 14.64
CA THR A 173 6.48 12.38 15.98
C THR A 173 7.87 11.88 16.43
N LEU A 174 8.65 11.29 15.53
CA LEU A 174 9.96 10.71 15.84
C LEU A 174 11.07 11.74 15.97
N ALA A 175 11.08 12.76 15.12
CA ALA A 175 12.22 13.67 14.93
C ALA A 175 11.86 15.17 14.91
N GLY A 176 10.57 15.52 15.00
CA GLY A 176 10.13 16.92 15.00
C GLY A 176 10.35 17.66 13.67
N CYS A 177 10.58 16.93 12.57
CA CYS A 177 10.83 17.51 11.24
C CYS A 177 9.96 16.86 10.16
N ASP A 178 9.99 17.42 8.95
CA ASP A 178 9.34 16.85 7.77
C ASP A 178 10.36 16.14 6.85
N LEU A 179 9.84 15.41 5.86
CA LEU A 179 10.64 14.69 4.88
C LEU A 179 11.49 15.67 4.05
N SER A 180 12.70 15.27 3.73
CA SER A 180 13.60 16.04 2.85
C SER A 180 13.31 15.80 1.37
N CYS A 181 12.91 14.57 1.03
CA CYS A 181 12.70 14.10 -0.32
C CYS A 181 11.67 12.98 -0.32
N ILE A 182 10.72 12.99 -1.24
CA ILE A 182 9.81 11.86 -1.48
C ILE A 182 10.14 11.27 -2.86
N TYR A 183 10.57 10.01 -2.86
CA TYR A 183 10.78 9.24 -4.08
C TYR A 183 9.48 8.55 -4.50
N LEU A 184 8.98 8.92 -5.68
CA LEU A 184 7.73 8.44 -6.24
C LEU A 184 7.99 7.40 -7.35
N PRO A 185 7.25 6.27 -7.35
CA PRO A 185 7.42 5.19 -8.29
C PRO A 185 6.63 5.51 -9.56
N VAL A 186 6.91 6.64 -10.21
CA VAL A 186 6.19 7.13 -11.40
C VAL A 186 7.16 7.40 -12.54
N ILE A 187 6.67 7.37 -13.77
CA ILE A 187 7.49 7.78 -14.93
C ILE A 187 7.72 9.30 -14.85
N SER A 188 8.96 9.73 -15.16
CA SER A 188 9.40 11.13 -15.09
C SER A 188 8.43 12.09 -15.77
N ASP A 189 8.05 11.79 -17.02
CA ASP A 189 7.21 12.65 -17.86
C ASP A 189 5.77 12.78 -17.35
N SER A 190 5.36 11.94 -16.39
CA SER A 190 4.02 11.94 -15.81
C SER A 190 3.96 12.59 -14.43
N LEU A 191 5.09 12.96 -13.81
CA LEU A 191 5.11 13.45 -12.43
C LEU A 191 4.35 14.77 -12.29
N GLU A 192 4.65 15.78 -13.10
CA GLU A 192 4.00 17.10 -13.01
C GLU A 192 2.49 16.99 -13.25
N HIS A 193 2.11 16.29 -14.32
CA HIS A 193 0.70 16.03 -14.62
C HIS A 193 -0.01 15.30 -13.47
N LEU A 194 0.63 14.29 -12.88
CA LEU A 194 0.08 13.57 -11.74
C LEU A 194 -0.15 14.51 -10.54
N LEU A 195 0.80 15.39 -10.23
CA LEU A 195 0.70 16.33 -9.11
C LEU A 195 -0.38 17.39 -9.34
N GLN A 196 -0.56 17.84 -10.58
CA GLN A 196 -1.57 18.85 -10.94
C GLN A 196 -3.01 18.29 -10.96
N ASN A 197 -3.18 17.02 -11.31
CA ASN A 197 -4.50 16.43 -11.55
C ASN A 197 -4.95 15.44 -10.47
N ASN A 198 -4.10 15.11 -9.49
CA ASN A 198 -4.45 14.18 -8.42
C ASN A 198 -4.68 14.90 -7.08
N VAL A 199 -5.94 15.15 -6.77
CA VAL A 199 -6.38 15.83 -5.56
C VAL A 199 -5.88 15.12 -4.28
N ASN A 200 -5.86 13.79 -4.24
CA ASN A 200 -5.39 13.04 -3.07
C ASN A 200 -3.90 13.30 -2.78
N LEU A 201 -3.07 13.33 -3.83
CA LEU A 201 -1.65 13.66 -3.69
C LEU A 201 -1.44 15.13 -3.32
N GLN A 202 -2.23 16.05 -3.89
CA GLN A 202 -2.19 17.47 -3.50
C GLN A 202 -2.45 17.65 -2.01
N TYR A 203 -3.49 17.01 -1.47
CA TYR A 203 -3.75 17.04 -0.02
C TYR A 203 -2.60 16.43 0.79
N ALA A 204 -2.06 15.28 0.36
CA ALA A 204 -0.97 14.62 1.08
C ALA A 204 0.33 15.44 1.10
N LEU A 205 0.53 16.27 0.06
CA LEU A 205 1.70 17.11 -0.15
C LEU A 205 1.44 18.57 0.25
N ASP A 206 0.28 18.87 0.84
CA ASP A 206 0.01 20.23 1.29
C ASP A 206 1.10 20.68 2.29
N SER A 207 1.56 21.92 2.08
CA SER A 207 2.62 22.56 2.86
C SER A 207 3.89 21.70 2.99
N TYR A 208 4.17 20.81 2.04
CA TYR A 208 5.37 19.98 2.03
C TYR A 208 6.59 20.80 1.58
N PRO A 209 7.61 21.01 2.44
CA PRO A 209 8.74 21.89 2.12
C PRO A 209 9.87 21.17 1.36
N GLY A 210 9.84 19.84 1.30
CA GLY A 210 10.90 19.05 0.69
C GLY A 210 10.74 18.88 -0.81
N ARG A 211 11.68 18.18 -1.43
CA ARG A 211 11.64 17.90 -2.87
C ARG A 211 10.90 16.60 -3.18
N MET A 212 10.50 16.44 -4.44
CA MET A 212 10.04 15.17 -4.98
C MET A 212 10.99 14.71 -6.08
N SER A 213 11.14 13.39 -6.22
CA SER A 213 11.98 12.81 -7.25
C SER A 213 11.40 11.47 -7.71
N VAL A 214 11.62 11.13 -8.98
CA VAL A 214 11.38 9.78 -9.52
C VAL A 214 12.66 8.96 -9.61
N GLN A 215 13.81 9.60 -9.37
CA GLN A 215 15.13 8.99 -9.43
C GLN A 215 15.53 8.53 -8.03
N TYR A 216 15.44 7.24 -7.79
CA TYR A 216 15.81 6.63 -6.53
C TYR A 216 17.34 6.57 -6.39
N PRO A 217 17.87 6.60 -5.15
CA PRO A 217 19.28 6.33 -4.90
C PRO A 217 19.71 4.96 -5.43
N LYS A 218 21.00 4.80 -5.74
CA LYS A 218 21.54 3.51 -6.19
C LYS A 218 21.67 2.55 -5.01
N HIS A 219 20.67 1.70 -4.81
CA HIS A 219 20.69 0.66 -3.78
C HIS A 219 19.95 -0.59 -4.25
N LYS A 220 20.41 -1.77 -3.82
CA LYS A 220 19.77 -3.07 -4.13
C LYS A 220 18.28 -3.12 -3.80
N LEU A 221 17.83 -2.41 -2.75
CA LEU A 221 16.41 -2.35 -2.37
C LEU A 221 15.56 -1.50 -3.32
N PHE A 222 16.17 -0.66 -4.16
CA PHE A 222 15.48 0.24 -5.09
C PHE A 222 15.58 -0.20 -6.55
N ASN A 223 16.35 -1.26 -6.85
CA ASN A 223 16.60 -1.72 -8.22
C ASN A 223 15.35 -2.30 -8.93
N SER A 224 14.33 -2.72 -8.17
CA SER A 224 13.10 -3.33 -8.69
C SER A 224 11.86 -2.45 -8.47
N VAL A 225 12.03 -1.13 -8.32
CA VAL A 225 10.91 -0.21 -8.10
C VAL A 225 10.01 -0.20 -9.34
N TYR A 226 8.79 -0.67 -9.15
CA TYR A 226 7.69 -0.55 -10.11
C TYR A 226 7.50 0.91 -10.52
N LYS A 227 7.28 1.18 -11.81
CA LYS A 227 6.92 2.53 -12.27
C LYS A 227 5.45 2.54 -12.67
N LEU A 228 4.65 3.23 -11.86
CA LEU A 228 3.26 3.53 -12.15
C LEU A 228 3.18 4.45 -13.36
N ILE A 229 2.36 4.06 -14.32
CA ILE A 229 1.94 4.89 -15.43
C ILE A 229 0.56 5.43 -15.08
N PRO A 230 0.40 6.73 -14.76
CA PRO A 230 -0.92 7.33 -14.55
C PRO A 230 -1.66 7.30 -15.89
N LYS A 231 -2.46 6.25 -16.14
CA LYS A 231 -3.33 6.22 -17.33
C LYS A 231 -4.53 7.10 -17.05
N HIS A 232 -4.56 8.28 -17.66
CA HIS A 232 -5.79 9.06 -17.74
C HIS A 232 -6.66 8.42 -18.83
N ILE A 233 -7.71 7.71 -18.42
CA ILE A 233 -8.59 6.95 -19.35
C ILE A 233 -9.60 7.90 -20.03
N GLN A 234 -9.87 9.06 -19.43
CA GLN A 234 -10.84 10.03 -19.93
C GLN A 234 -10.15 11.06 -20.85
N SER A 235 -10.80 11.50 -21.91
CA SER A 235 -10.31 12.64 -22.69
C SER A 235 -10.87 13.95 -22.13
N LEU A 236 -10.00 14.94 -21.93
CA LEU A 236 -10.43 16.32 -21.60
C LEU A 236 -11.04 17.05 -22.80
N LYS A 237 -10.80 16.54 -24.02
CA LYS A 237 -11.37 17.07 -25.25
C LYS A 237 -12.54 16.19 -25.71
N LEU A 238 -13.57 16.82 -26.29
CA LEU A 238 -14.67 16.09 -26.87
C LEU A 238 -14.18 15.31 -28.09
N LEU A 239 -14.18 13.97 -28.00
CA LEU A 239 -13.78 13.12 -29.11
C LEU A 239 -14.94 12.94 -30.09
N LYS A 240 -14.65 12.94 -31.40
CA LYS A 240 -15.58 12.44 -32.43
C LYS A 240 -15.50 10.92 -32.43
N ALA A 241 -16.22 10.31 -31.49
CA ALA A 241 -16.13 8.89 -31.19
C ALA A 241 -17.53 8.26 -31.03
N LEU A 242 -17.59 6.93 -31.10
CA LEU A 242 -18.82 6.17 -30.87
C LEU A 242 -19.43 6.55 -29.52
N THR A 243 -20.75 6.68 -29.46
CA THR A 243 -21.47 6.91 -28.20
C THR A 243 -22.16 5.62 -27.80
N VAL A 244 -21.86 5.15 -26.58
CA VAL A 244 -22.41 3.95 -25.97
C VAL A 244 -23.18 4.38 -24.74
N PHE A 245 -24.46 4.02 -24.68
CA PHE A 245 -25.32 4.22 -23.51
C PHE A 245 -25.41 2.92 -22.73
N THR A 246 -25.31 3.00 -21.41
CA THR A 246 -25.41 1.84 -20.51
C THR A 246 -26.51 2.04 -19.49
N ASP A 247 -27.15 0.93 -19.11
CA ASP A 247 -28.22 0.89 -18.10
C ASP A 247 -28.29 -0.52 -17.46
N GLY A 248 -28.73 -0.58 -16.21
CA GLY A 248 -28.89 -1.77 -15.39
C GLY A 248 -30.28 -1.86 -14.75
N SER A 249 -31.07 -2.86 -15.16
CA SER A 249 -32.40 -3.08 -14.60
C SER A 249 -32.43 -4.16 -13.51
N VAL A 250 -32.94 -3.76 -12.36
CA VAL A 250 -33.21 -4.63 -11.19
C VAL A 250 -34.31 -5.64 -11.49
N LYS A 251 -35.41 -5.18 -12.09
CA LYS A 251 -36.63 -5.99 -12.28
C LYS A 251 -36.42 -7.13 -13.27
N SER A 252 -35.57 -6.91 -14.28
CA SER A 252 -35.27 -7.91 -15.29
C SER A 252 -33.92 -8.59 -15.10
N HIS A 253 -33.14 -8.23 -14.08
CA HIS A 253 -31.75 -8.66 -13.90
C HIS A 253 -30.91 -8.50 -15.17
N LYS A 254 -31.14 -7.43 -15.93
CA LYS A 254 -30.49 -7.21 -17.22
C LYS A 254 -29.58 -6.02 -17.13
N SER A 255 -28.43 -6.18 -17.76
CA SER A 255 -27.51 -5.10 -18.03
C SER A 255 -27.54 -4.87 -19.54
N VAL A 256 -27.63 -3.62 -19.95
CA VAL A 256 -27.87 -3.23 -21.33
C VAL A 256 -26.82 -2.22 -21.74
N MET A 257 -26.24 -2.42 -22.92
CA MET A 257 -25.56 -1.33 -23.63
C MET A 257 -26.17 -1.15 -25.01
N THR A 258 -26.34 0.11 -25.42
CA THR A 258 -26.85 0.46 -26.75
C THR A 258 -25.94 1.47 -27.42
N TRP A 259 -25.77 1.32 -28.73
CA TRP A 259 -24.96 2.23 -29.53
C TRP A 259 -25.54 2.33 -30.93
N ARG A 260 -25.22 3.43 -31.62
CA ARG A 260 -25.56 3.60 -33.03
C ARG A 260 -24.39 3.12 -33.88
N ASN A 261 -24.61 2.05 -34.65
CA ASN A 261 -23.57 1.48 -35.50
C ASN A 261 -23.14 2.51 -36.58
N PRO A 262 -21.86 2.90 -36.65
CA PRO A 262 -21.40 3.93 -37.59
C PRO A 262 -21.56 3.53 -39.07
N GLN A 263 -21.45 2.23 -39.38
CA GLN A 263 -21.54 1.73 -40.75
C GLN A 263 -23.00 1.60 -41.20
N MET A 264 -23.83 0.98 -40.35
CA MET A 264 -25.23 0.70 -40.70
C MET A 264 -26.18 1.85 -40.37
N GLN A 265 -25.73 2.85 -39.60
CA GLN A 265 -26.53 3.96 -39.07
C GLN A 265 -27.77 3.54 -38.25
N LYS A 266 -27.82 2.27 -37.82
CA LYS A 266 -28.89 1.66 -37.02
C LYS A 266 -28.48 1.49 -35.55
N TRP A 267 -29.46 1.53 -34.66
CA TRP A 267 -29.28 1.21 -33.26
C TRP A 267 -29.03 -0.29 -33.07
N GLN A 268 -28.06 -0.61 -32.21
CA GLN A 268 -27.74 -1.95 -31.78
C GLN A 268 -27.73 -1.99 -30.25
N SER A 269 -28.06 -3.15 -29.71
CA SER A 269 -28.11 -3.41 -28.29
C SER A 269 -27.40 -4.70 -27.96
N ASP A 270 -26.74 -4.71 -26.82
CA ASP A 270 -26.22 -5.90 -26.18
C ASP A 270 -26.85 -6.01 -24.80
N VAL A 271 -27.47 -7.17 -24.53
CA VAL A 271 -28.28 -7.40 -23.34
C VAL A 271 -27.84 -8.70 -22.71
N GLU A 272 -27.44 -8.63 -21.44
CA GLU A 272 -27.00 -9.79 -20.69
C GLU A 272 -27.69 -9.84 -19.34
N VAL A 273 -28.07 -11.06 -18.93
CA VAL A 273 -28.63 -11.32 -17.61
C VAL A 273 -27.50 -11.37 -16.59
N VAL A 274 -27.57 -10.53 -15.57
CA VAL A 274 -26.55 -10.40 -14.52
C VAL A 274 -27.19 -10.68 -13.17
N HIS A 275 -26.61 -11.62 -12.43
CA HIS A 275 -27.02 -11.91 -11.06
C HIS A 275 -26.34 -10.93 -10.10
N GLY A 276 -27.12 -10.31 -9.22
CA GLY A 276 -26.59 -9.41 -8.18
C GLY A 276 -27.48 -8.20 -7.94
N SER A 277 -26.86 -7.18 -7.34
CA SER A 277 -27.52 -5.92 -7.03
C SER A 277 -27.66 -5.03 -8.28
N PRO A 278 -28.47 -3.96 -8.22
CA PRO A 278 -28.59 -2.99 -9.31
C PRO A 278 -27.23 -2.42 -9.74
N GLN A 279 -26.38 -2.09 -8.75
CA GLN A 279 -25.02 -1.59 -8.96
C GLN A 279 -24.14 -2.56 -9.75
N VAL A 280 -24.33 -3.88 -9.57
CA VAL A 280 -23.60 -4.91 -10.32
C VAL A 280 -24.06 -4.94 -11.77
N ALA A 281 -25.37 -4.81 -12.04
CA ALA A 281 -25.88 -4.76 -13.40
C ALA A 281 -25.40 -3.52 -14.16
N GLU A 282 -25.40 -2.34 -13.51
CA GLU A 282 -24.87 -1.09 -14.06
C GLU A 282 -23.38 -1.20 -14.39
N LEU A 283 -22.58 -1.69 -13.44
CA LEU A 283 -21.15 -1.85 -13.63
C LEU A 283 -20.84 -2.88 -14.72
N ALA A 284 -21.61 -3.96 -14.80
CA ALA A 284 -21.45 -4.98 -15.85
C ALA A 284 -21.70 -4.38 -17.26
N ALA A 285 -22.70 -3.51 -17.42
CA ALA A 285 -22.95 -2.82 -18.68
C ALA A 285 -21.75 -1.95 -19.10
N ALA A 286 -21.19 -1.18 -18.16
CA ALA A 286 -20.02 -0.34 -18.41
C ALA A 286 -18.76 -1.18 -18.75
N VAL A 287 -18.49 -2.25 -17.99
CA VAL A 287 -17.35 -3.15 -18.23
C VAL A 287 -17.44 -3.74 -19.64
N ARG A 288 -18.61 -4.24 -20.05
CA ARG A 288 -18.81 -4.79 -21.39
C ARG A 288 -18.55 -3.79 -22.51
N ALA A 289 -18.91 -2.52 -22.31
CA ALA A 289 -18.59 -1.48 -23.28
C ALA A 289 -17.06 -1.37 -23.51
N PHE A 290 -16.27 -1.38 -22.43
CA PHE A 290 -14.79 -1.37 -22.51
C PHE A 290 -14.18 -2.69 -23.02
N GLU A 291 -14.85 -3.81 -22.81
CA GLU A 291 -14.44 -5.09 -23.38
C GLU A 291 -14.62 -5.11 -24.89
N ARG A 292 -15.78 -4.62 -25.37
CA ARG A 292 -16.17 -4.60 -26.78
C ARG A 292 -15.39 -3.59 -27.61
N TYR A 293 -15.18 -2.38 -27.11
CA TYR A 293 -14.52 -1.31 -27.85
C TYR A 293 -13.12 -1.03 -27.31
N LYS A 294 -12.11 -1.23 -28.17
CA LYS A 294 -10.71 -0.88 -27.86
C LYS A 294 -10.34 0.53 -28.34
N GLU A 295 -11.10 1.07 -29.29
CA GLU A 295 -10.97 2.46 -29.73
C GLU A 295 -11.64 3.42 -28.73
N PRO A 296 -11.25 4.71 -28.70
CA PRO A 296 -11.92 5.69 -27.86
C PRO A 296 -13.43 5.78 -28.15
N PHE A 297 -14.25 5.82 -27.10
CA PHE A 297 -15.69 5.99 -27.18
C PHE A 297 -16.21 6.88 -26.04
N LYS A 298 -17.43 7.40 -26.19
CA LYS A 298 -18.15 8.14 -25.14
C LYS A 298 -19.06 7.15 -24.43
N LEU A 299 -18.79 6.92 -23.15
CA LEU A 299 -19.67 6.15 -22.28
C LEU A 299 -20.65 7.10 -21.60
N ILE A 300 -21.96 6.86 -21.77
CA ILE A 300 -23.04 7.61 -21.11
C ILE A 300 -23.79 6.65 -20.19
N THR A 301 -23.85 7.00 -18.92
CA THR A 301 -24.58 6.25 -17.88
C THR A 301 -25.39 7.24 -17.03
N ASP A 302 -26.56 6.82 -16.57
CA ASP A 302 -27.38 7.54 -15.60
C ASP A 302 -27.11 7.10 -14.15
N SER A 303 -26.33 6.03 -13.96
CA SER A 303 -25.89 5.56 -12.66
C SER A 303 -24.74 6.39 -12.11
N ALA A 304 -25.01 7.19 -11.07
CA ALA A 304 -23.98 7.93 -10.34
C ALA A 304 -22.97 7.04 -9.57
N TYR A 305 -23.23 5.74 -9.50
CA TYR A 305 -22.33 4.76 -8.88
C TYR A 305 -21.18 4.35 -9.83
N VAL A 306 -21.43 4.33 -11.14
CA VAL A 306 -20.48 3.95 -12.20
C VAL A 306 -19.59 5.14 -12.54
#